data_AF-A0A6L3ZC78-F1
#
_entry.id   AF-A0A6L3ZC78-F1
#
_cell.length_a   1.000
_cell.length_b   1.000
_cell.length_c   1.000
_cell.angle_alpha   90.00
_cell.angle_beta   90.00
_cell.angle_gamma   90.00
#
_symmetry.space_group_name_H-M   'P 1'
#
loop_
_entity.id
_entity.type
_entity.pdbx_description
1 polymer ?
#
loop_
_entity_poly.entity_id
_entity_poly.type
_entity_poly.pdbx_seq_one_letter_code
_entity_poly.pdbx_strand_id
1 'polypeptide(L)'
;MNWKELKAFCNELPEAELEKKVIIWREDEAISQLEVMRLDEDYFIDPEEPEYGCFRDSELEDMIDEEFHPNGREDFKKVYDKGTPMISEKL
;
A
#
# COMPACT_ATOMS: atom_id res chain seq x y z
N MET A 1 5.73 13.91 -11.86
CA MET A 1 4.64 13.10 -12.42
C MET A 1 3.75 12.65 -11.28
N ASN A 2 2.48 13.03 -11.28
CA ASN A 2 1.49 12.55 -10.32
C ASN A 2 0.75 11.31 -10.87
N TRP A 3 -0.11 10.69 -10.05
CA TRP A 3 -0.87 9.49 -10.45
C TRP A 3 -1.78 9.70 -11.67
N LYS A 4 -2.34 10.90 -11.86
CA LYS A 4 -3.15 11.21 -13.05
C LYS A 4 -2.29 11.23 -14.32
N GLU A 5 -1.13 11.87 -14.25
CA GLU A 5 -0.18 11.97 -15.36
C GLU A 5 0.38 10.59 -15.74
N LEU A 6 0.75 9.77 -14.75
CA LEU A 6 1.20 8.40 -15.00
C LEU A 6 0.12 7.55 -15.65
N LYS A 7 -1.13 7.62 -15.15
CA LYS A 7 -2.26 6.90 -15.74
C LYS A 7 -2.50 7.33 -17.19
N ALA A 8 -2.42 8.63 -17.48
CA ALA A 8 -2.58 9.14 -18.84
C ALA A 8 -1.49 8.58 -19.76
N PHE A 9 -0.23 8.71 -19.35
CA PHE A 9 0.91 8.16 -20.08
C PHE A 9 0.75 6.66 -20.36
N CYS A 10 0.41 5.84 -19.36
CA CYS A 10 0.24 4.40 -19.54
C CYS A 10 -0.88 4.06 -20.54
N ASN A 11 -1.97 4.84 -20.57
CA ASN A 11 -3.09 4.61 -21.51
C ASN A 11 -2.77 5.08 -22.94
N GLU A 12 -1.77 5.94 -23.13
CA GLU A 12 -1.32 6.39 -24.45
C GLU A 12 -0.33 5.39 -25.10
N LEU A 13 0.16 4.41 -24.34
CA LEU A 13 1.10 3.42 -24.84
C LEU A 13 0.45 2.47 -25.87
N PRO A 14 1.13 2.16 -26.99
CA PRO A 14 0.71 1.10 -27.89
C PRO A 14 0.65 -0.27 -27.21
N GLU A 15 -0.20 -1.17 -27.69
CA GLU A 15 -0.39 -2.51 -27.12
C GLU A 15 0.91 -3.31 -26.97
N ALA A 16 1.85 -3.15 -27.91
CA ALA A 16 3.17 -3.79 -27.86
C ALA A 16 4.03 -3.35 -26.64
N GLU A 17 3.79 -2.16 -26.09
CA GLU A 17 4.45 -1.69 -24.88
C GLU A 17 3.80 -2.25 -23.61
N LEU A 18 2.51 -2.58 -23.65
CA LEU A 18 1.78 -3.14 -22.50
C LEU A 18 2.22 -4.57 -22.14
N GLU A 19 2.81 -5.30 -23.09
CA GLU A 19 3.39 -6.63 -22.89
C GLU A 19 4.78 -6.60 -22.22
N LYS A 20 5.39 -5.41 -22.06
CA LYS A 20 6.71 -5.28 -21.43
C LYS A 20 6.58 -5.35 -19.91
N LYS A 21 7.61 -5.91 -19.27
CA LYS A 21 7.72 -5.90 -17.80
C LYS A 21 7.90 -4.48 -17.29
N VAL A 22 7.10 -4.10 -16.30
CA VAL A 22 7.26 -2.84 -15.56
C VAL A 22 8.27 -3.05 -14.44
N ILE A 23 9.22 -2.11 -14.31
CA ILE A 23 10.21 -2.08 -13.23
C ILE A 23 10.03 -0.76 -12.49
N ILE A 24 9.90 -0.82 -11.17
CA ILE A 24 9.95 0.36 -10.31
C ILE A 24 11.37 0.49 -9.77
N TRP A 25 12.02 1.63 -10.08
CA TRP A 25 13.32 1.98 -9.53
C TRP A 25 13.13 2.81 -8.25
N ARG A 26 13.57 2.24 -7.13
CA ARG A 26 13.86 2.96 -5.87
C ARG A 26 15.33 3.36 -5.88
N GLU A 27 15.78 4.19 -4.94
CA GLU A 27 17.12 4.79 -4.96
C GLU A 27 18.26 3.75 -5.06
N ASP A 28 18.10 2.61 -4.39
CA ASP A 28 19.08 1.54 -4.28
C ASP A 28 18.58 0.18 -4.82
N GLU A 29 17.33 0.09 -5.25
CA GLU A 29 16.67 -1.17 -5.58
C GLU A 29 15.80 -1.08 -6.86
N ALA A 30 15.84 -2.14 -7.67
CA ALA A 30 14.96 -2.31 -8.82
C ALA A 30 13.94 -3.41 -8.54
N ILE A 31 12.68 -3.02 -8.36
CA ILE A 31 11.57 -3.96 -8.16
C ILE A 31 11.08 -4.43 -9.52
N SER A 32 11.34 -5.69 -9.83
CA SER A 32 11.10 -6.28 -11.16
C SER A 32 9.92 -7.26 -11.21
N GLN A 33 9.37 -7.64 -10.06
CA GLN A 33 8.24 -8.56 -9.95
C GLN A 33 7.07 -7.88 -9.25
N LEU A 34 6.34 -7.08 -10.02
CA LEU A 34 5.16 -6.39 -9.55
C LEU A 34 3.91 -7.24 -9.84
N GLU A 35 3.04 -7.38 -8.84
CA GLU A 35 1.72 -7.93 -9.02
C GLU A 35 0.65 -7.02 -8.40
N VAL A 36 -0.54 -7.03 -9.00
CA VAL A 36 -1.70 -6.38 -8.39
C VAL A 36 -2.39 -7.41 -7.51
N MET A 37 -2.28 -7.21 -6.21
CA MET A 37 -3.06 -7.96 -5.23
C MET A 37 -4.29 -7.15 -4.79
N ARG A 38 -5.21 -7.82 -4.12
CA ARG A 38 -6.28 -7.15 -3.38
C ARG A 38 -6.06 -7.42 -1.90
N LEU A 39 -6.25 -6.40 -1.07
CA LEU A 39 -6.16 -6.55 0.37
C LEU A 39 -7.21 -7.56 0.86
N ASP A 40 -6.78 -8.48 1.73
CA ASP A 40 -7.60 -9.51 2.35
C ASP A 40 -8.41 -8.98 3.55
N GLU A 41 -7.98 -7.86 4.13
CA GLU A 41 -8.55 -7.20 5.30
C GLU A 41 -8.53 -5.66 5.15
N ASP A 42 -9.18 -4.96 6.08
CA ASP A 42 -9.03 -3.51 6.22
C ASP A 42 -7.63 -3.20 6.77
N TYR A 43 -7.05 -2.05 6.39
CA TYR A 43 -5.74 -1.61 6.83
C TYR A 43 -5.78 -0.25 7.50
N PHE A 44 -4.98 -0.08 8.53
CA PHE A 44 -4.97 1.06 9.43
C PHE A 44 -3.56 1.63 9.59
N ILE A 45 -3.49 2.90 9.98
CA ILE A 45 -2.26 3.56 10.43
C ILE A 45 -2.45 4.07 11.85
N ASP A 46 -1.35 4.14 12.59
CA ASP A 46 -1.25 5.04 13.74
C ASP A 46 -1.02 6.47 13.22
N PRO A 47 -1.93 7.42 13.48
CA PRO A 47 -1.75 8.81 13.06
C PRO A 47 -0.65 9.56 13.83
N GLU A 48 -0.28 9.12 15.04
CA GLU A 48 0.80 9.72 15.84
C GLU A 48 2.18 9.19 15.41
N GLU A 49 2.25 7.95 14.93
CA GLU A 49 3.49 7.32 14.44
C GLU A 49 3.36 6.75 12.99
N PRO A 50 3.05 7.60 11.99
CA PRO A 50 2.77 7.15 10.62
C PRO A 50 3.97 6.50 9.91
N GLU A 51 5.19 6.69 10.41
CA GLU A 51 6.41 6.07 9.88
C GLU A 51 6.47 4.55 10.05
N TYR A 52 5.73 3.98 11.00
CA TYR A 52 5.69 2.53 11.19
C TYR A 52 4.84 1.81 10.12
N GLY A 53 4.10 2.56 9.32
CA GLY A 53 3.43 2.06 8.13
C GLY A 53 1.97 1.68 8.35
N CYS A 54 1.50 0.70 7.58
CA CYS A 54 0.11 0.25 7.59
C CYS A 54 0.00 -1.17 8.11
N PHE A 55 -1.00 -1.42 8.94
CA PHE A 55 -1.23 -2.68 9.64
C PHE A 55 -2.57 -3.28 9.27
N ARG A 56 -2.66 -4.61 9.27
CA ARG A 56 -3.93 -5.32 9.05
C ARG A 56 -4.85 -5.14 10.25
N ASP A 57 -6.16 -5.19 10.01
CA ASP A 57 -7.17 -5.21 11.07
C ASP A 57 -6.89 -6.33 12.10
N SER A 58 -6.47 -7.51 11.66
CA SER A 58 -6.12 -8.62 12.56
C SER A 58 -4.93 -8.34 13.49
N GLU A 59 -4.03 -7.43 13.11
CA GLU A 59 -2.78 -7.13 13.84
C GLU A 59 -2.97 -6.04 14.89
N LEU A 60 -4.06 -5.26 14.81
CA LEU A 60 -4.27 -4.10 15.68
C LEU A 60 -4.33 -4.45 17.17
N GLU A 61 -4.93 -5.58 17.53
CA GLU A 61 -5.02 -5.98 18.94
C GLU A 61 -3.65 -6.22 19.57
N ASP A 62 -2.68 -6.71 18.79
CA ASP A 62 -1.31 -6.94 19.25
C ASP A 62 -0.49 -5.62 19.32
N MET A 63 -0.99 -4.55 18.70
CA MET A 63 -0.36 -3.23 18.68
C MET A 63 -0.91 -2.26 19.71
N ILE A 64 -2.13 -2.50 20.20
CA ILE A 64 -2.75 -1.64 21.21
C ILE A 64 -1.97 -1.76 22.52
N ASP A 65 -1.25 -0.69 22.83
CA ASP A 65 -0.63 -0.46 24.12
C ASP A 65 -1.44 0.59 24.90
N GLU A 66 -1.89 0.31 26.13
CA GLU A 66 -2.74 1.22 26.91
C GLU A 66 -2.07 2.57 27.25
N GLU A 67 -0.73 2.64 27.29
CA GLU A 67 0.01 3.88 27.54
C GLU A 67 -0.02 4.80 26.31
N PHE A 68 0.11 4.23 25.12
CA PHE A 68 0.20 4.96 23.86
C PHE A 68 -1.15 5.07 23.10
N HIS A 69 -2.07 4.14 23.35
CA HIS A 69 -3.37 4.01 22.69
C HIS A 69 -4.50 3.92 23.75
N PRO A 70 -4.76 4.99 24.51
CA PRO A 70 -5.74 4.98 25.60
C PRO A 70 -7.18 4.77 25.14
N ASN A 71 -7.50 5.02 23.85
CA ASN A 71 -8.80 4.71 23.24
C ASN A 71 -8.75 3.39 22.43
N GLY A 72 -7.65 2.65 22.55
CA GLY A 72 -7.41 1.39 21.86
C GLY A 72 -7.56 1.53 20.36
N ARG A 73 -8.49 0.77 19.78
CA ARG A 73 -8.70 0.72 18.32
C ARG A 73 -9.14 2.05 17.72
N GLU A 74 -9.76 2.94 18.50
CA GLU A 74 -10.22 4.26 18.03
C GLU A 74 -9.06 5.24 17.77
N ASP A 75 -7.87 4.97 18.32
CA ASP A 75 -6.67 5.77 18.05
C ASP A 75 -6.08 5.46 16.66
N PHE A 76 -6.46 4.34 16.05
CA PHE A 76 -6.02 3.97 14.70
C PHE A 76 -6.95 4.48 13.61
N LYS A 77 -6.36 4.95 12.51
CA LYS A 77 -7.10 5.45 11.35
C LYS A 77 -7.10 4.43 10.22
N LYS A 78 -8.30 3.99 9.81
CA LYS A 78 -8.44 3.20 8.58
C LYS A 78 -7.99 4.00 7.35
N VAL A 79 -7.14 3.39 6.54
CA VAL A 79 -6.61 3.99 5.30
C VAL A 79 -7.03 3.23 4.05
N TYR A 80 -7.21 1.91 4.14
CA TYR A 80 -7.66 1.09 3.01
C TYR A 80 -8.72 0.09 3.47
N ASP A 81 -9.72 -0.10 2.61
CA ASP A 81 -10.73 -1.12 2.80
C ASP A 81 -10.24 -2.47 2.25
N LYS A 82 -10.75 -3.55 2.82
CA LYS A 82 -10.66 -4.89 2.26
C LYS A 82 -11.06 -4.89 0.79
N GLY A 83 -10.25 -5.54 -0.03
CA GLY A 83 -10.43 -5.63 -1.48
C GLY A 83 -9.82 -4.47 -2.27
N THR A 84 -9.27 -3.44 -1.61
CA THR A 84 -8.53 -2.36 -2.28
C THR A 84 -7.39 -2.96 -3.11
N PRO A 85 -7.26 -2.60 -4.41
CA PRO A 85 -6.16 -3.08 -5.23
C PRO A 85 -4.85 -2.39 -4.84
N MET A 86 -3.82 -3.19 -4.62
CA MET A 86 -2.48 -2.74 -4.24
C MET A 86 -1.43 -3.33 -5.15
N ILE A 87 -0.40 -2.56 -5.46
CA ILE A 87 0.80 -3.06 -6.14
C ILE A 87 1.69 -3.66 -5.05
N SER A 88 1.98 -4.95 -5.16
CA SER A 88 2.91 -5.65 -4.29
C SER A 88 4.14 -6.08 -5.08
N GLU A 89 5.27 -6.10 -4.39
CA GLU A 89 6.41 -6.89 -4.84
C GLU A 89 6.16 -8.35 -4.50
N LYS A 90 6.40 -9.22 -5.48
CA LYS A 90 6.41 -10.66 -5.26
C LYS A 90 7.80 -11.07 -4.78
N LEU A 91 7.90 -11.40 -3.50
CA LEU A 91 9.11 -11.92 -2.85
C LEU A 91 9.41 -13.36 -3.27
#